data_AF-A0A975MTC0-F1
#
_entry.id   AF-A0A975MTC0-F1
#
_cell.length_a   1.000
_cell.length_b   1.000
_cell.length_c   1.000
_cell.angle_alpha   90.00
_cell.angle_beta   90.00
_cell.angle_gamma   90.00
#
_symmetry.space_group_name_H-M   'P 1'
#
loop_
_entity.id
_entity.type
_entity.pdbx_description
1 polymer ?
#
loop_
_entity_poly.entity_id
_entity_poly.type
_entity_poly.pdbx_seq_one_letter_code
_entity_poly.pdbx_strand_id
1 'polypeptide(L)'
;MPDGFHSTPDDLATHSGTMSKLGGRLDAASKKGAGVDLGIETYGIIGQAFSTSAREQISQTAEAMTDVASAFTDFGTDVKAAGQHYEKIEDEIKQLLKSLHTEE
;
A
#
# COMPACT_ATOMS: atom_id res chain seq x y z
N MET A 1 24.39 -1.23 10.83
CA MET A 1 23.61 -0.14 11.43
C MET A 1 23.13 -0.65 12.78
N PRO A 2 23.61 -0.11 13.92
CA PRO A 2 23.50 -0.79 15.22
C PRO A 2 22.24 -0.40 16.03
N ASP A 3 21.52 0.64 15.64
CA ASP A 3 20.30 1.06 16.33
C ASP A 3 19.11 0.63 15.47
N GLY A 4 18.26 -0.24 16.02
CA GLY A 4 17.04 -0.69 15.36
C GLY A 4 16.11 0.47 15.00
N PHE A 5 15.17 0.23 14.09
CA PHE A 5 14.16 1.23 13.72
C PHE A 5 13.36 1.69 14.96
N HIS A 6 13.67 2.88 15.47
CA HIS A 6 12.86 3.59 16.46
C HIS A 6 11.77 4.36 15.72
N SER A 7 10.66 3.68 15.39
CA SER A 7 9.47 4.31 14.84
C SER A 7 8.46 4.53 15.95
N THR A 8 7.95 5.76 16.09
CA THR A 8 6.84 6.05 17.01
C THR A 8 5.51 5.56 16.42
N PRO A 9 4.46 5.33 17.23
CA PRO A 9 3.13 5.01 16.71
C PRO A 9 2.60 6.02 15.69
N ASP A 10 2.90 7.31 15.88
CA ASP A 10 2.57 8.40 14.95
C ASP A 10 3.30 8.28 13.61
N ASP A 11 4.57 7.85 13.62
CA ASP A 11 5.34 7.58 12.40
C ASP A 11 4.73 6.42 11.61
N LEU A 12 4.29 5.37 12.30
CA LEU A 12 3.63 4.21 11.69
C LEU A 12 2.25 4.58 11.13
N ALA A 13 1.49 5.42 11.83
CA ALA A 13 0.21 5.94 11.35
C ALA A 13 0.38 6.83 10.10
N THR A 14 1.41 7.68 10.08
CA THR A 14 1.73 8.53 8.93
C THR A 14 2.20 7.71 7.73
N HIS A 15 3.03 6.69 7.98
CA HIS A 15 3.55 5.82 6.94
C HIS A 15 2.45 4.96 6.31
N SER A 16 1.59 4.34 7.14
CA SER A 16 0.43 3.56 6.66
C SER A 16 -0.51 4.41 5.81
N GLY A 17 -0.85 5.63 6.26
CA GLY A 17 -1.67 6.55 5.48
C GLY A 17 -1.04 6.96 4.13
N THR A 18 0.29 7.05 4.07
CA THR A 18 1.02 7.32 2.82
C THR A 18 0.94 6.13 1.87
N MET A 19 1.07 4.90 2.39
CA MET A 19 1.00 3.68 1.58
C MET A 19 -0.40 3.42 1.04
N SER A 20 -1.45 3.62 1.84
CA SER A 20 -2.83 3.50 1.36
C SER A 20 -3.15 4.52 0.25
N LYS A 21 -2.64 5.76 0.37
CA LYS A 21 -2.79 6.78 -0.69
C LYS A 21 -2.06 6.38 -1.97
N LEU A 22 -0.87 5.80 -1.86
CA LEU A 22 -0.11 5.31 -3.01
C LEU A 22 -0.83 4.13 -3.68
N GLY A 23 -1.31 3.17 -2.91
CA GLY A 23 -2.13 2.05 -3.40
C GLY A 23 -3.37 2.54 -4.15
N GLY A 24 -4.14 3.47 -3.58
CA GLY A 24 -5.30 4.05 -4.26
C GLY A 24 -4.96 4.78 -5.56
N ARG A 25 -3.80 5.46 -5.64
CA ARG A 25 -3.33 6.09 -6.89
C ARG A 25 -2.94 5.06 -7.95
N LEU A 26 -2.33 3.96 -7.55
CA LEU A 26 -1.94 2.87 -8.45
C LEU A 26 -3.16 2.12 -8.98
N ASP A 27 -4.14 1.82 -8.13
CA ASP A 27 -5.43 1.23 -8.53
C ASP A 27 -6.18 2.14 -9.52
N ALA A 28 -6.24 3.45 -9.25
CA ALA A 28 -6.86 4.40 -10.16
C ALA A 28 -6.12 4.49 -11.51
N ALA A 29 -4.79 4.45 -11.50
CA ALA A 29 -3.97 4.44 -12.71
C ALA A 29 -4.14 3.14 -13.51
N SER A 30 -4.22 2.00 -12.82
CA SER A 30 -4.51 0.69 -13.41
C SER A 30 -5.87 0.68 -14.12
N LYS A 31 -6.94 1.10 -13.43
CA LYS A 31 -8.29 1.21 -14.01
C LYS A 31 -8.33 2.13 -15.23
N LYS A 32 -7.61 3.24 -15.19
CA LYS A 32 -7.51 4.17 -16.32
C LYS A 32 -6.74 3.57 -17.50
N GLY A 33 -5.65 2.84 -17.24
CA GLY A 33 -4.86 2.13 -18.25
C GLY A 33 -5.61 0.97 -18.90
N ALA A 34 -6.30 0.16 -18.11
CA ALA A 34 -7.16 -0.92 -18.58
C ALA A 34 -8.35 -0.42 -19.42
N GLY A 35 -8.80 0.81 -19.16
CA GLY A 35 -9.87 1.47 -19.92
C GLY A 35 -9.42 2.09 -21.25
N VAL A 36 -8.13 2.05 -21.60
CA VAL A 36 -7.65 2.55 -22.90
C VAL A 36 -7.96 1.50 -23.98
N ASP A 37 -9.07 1.70 -24.71
CA ASP A 37 -9.37 0.90 -25.90
C ASP A 37 -8.50 1.36 -27.07
N LEU A 38 -7.38 0.67 -27.26
CA LEU A 38 -6.56 0.81 -28.46
C LEU A 38 -7.21 0.02 -29.59
N GLY A 39 -8.21 0.59 -30.25
CA GLY A 39 -8.87 0.01 -31.43
C GLY A 39 -7.88 -0.42 -32.53
N ILE A 40 -8.25 -1.45 -33.29
CA ILE A 40 -7.56 -1.88 -34.51
C ILE A 40 -7.40 -0.72 -35.51
N GLU A 41 -8.31 0.25 -35.46
CA GLU A 41 -8.34 1.48 -36.25
C GLU A 41 -7.26 2.49 -35.84
N THR A 42 -6.88 2.50 -34.56
CA THR A 42 -5.86 3.42 -34.00
C THR A 42 -4.46 3.11 -34.53
N TYR A 43 -4.23 1.88 -34.98
CA TYR A 43 -2.91 1.39 -35.33
C TYR A 43 -2.61 1.32 -36.84
N GLY A 44 -3.59 1.56 -37.72
CA GLY A 44 -3.42 1.36 -39.17
C GLY A 44 -3.02 -0.08 -39.55
N ILE A 45 -2.99 -0.41 -40.85
CA ILE A 45 -2.74 -1.79 -41.32
C ILE A 45 -1.43 -2.38 -40.78
N ILE A 46 -0.38 -1.56 -40.59
CA ILE A 46 0.92 -2.02 -40.08
C ILE A 46 0.90 -2.23 -38.55
N GLY A 47 0.22 -1.38 -37.79
CA GLY A 47 0.20 -1.47 -36.34
C GLY A 47 -0.74 -2.55 -35.79
N GLN A 48 -1.67 -3.07 -36.60
CA GLN A 48 -2.59 -4.14 -36.18
C GLN A 48 -1.86 -5.38 -35.66
N ALA A 49 -0.73 -5.75 -36.28
CA ALA A 49 0.10 -6.87 -35.85
C ALA A 49 0.67 -6.68 -34.43
N PHE A 50 0.87 -5.43 -34.01
CA PHE A 50 1.39 -5.07 -32.69
C PHE A 50 0.27 -4.76 -31.68
N SER A 51 -0.94 -4.50 -32.15
CA SER A 51 -2.09 -4.11 -31.31
C SER A 51 -2.47 -5.19 -30.30
N THR A 52 -2.41 -6.46 -30.67
CA THR A 52 -2.68 -7.60 -29.77
C THR A 52 -1.65 -7.65 -28.64
N SER A 53 -0.36 -7.63 -28.96
CA SER A 53 0.71 -7.66 -27.96
C SER A 53 0.71 -6.42 -27.06
N ALA A 54 0.36 -5.24 -27.60
CA ALA A 54 0.22 -4.03 -26.82
C ALA A 54 -0.94 -4.12 -25.82
N ARG A 55 -2.12 -4.62 -26.25
CA ARG A 55 -3.27 -4.84 -25.37
C ARG A 55 -2.96 -5.86 -24.28
N GLU A 56 -2.26 -6.94 -24.63
CA GLU A 56 -1.84 -7.97 -23.67
C GLU A 56 -0.88 -7.40 -22.61
N GLN A 57 0.13 -6.62 -23.03
CA GLN A 57 1.05 -5.95 -22.10
C GLN A 57 0.35 -4.92 -21.21
N ILE A 58 -0.63 -4.17 -21.75
CA ILE A 58 -1.44 -3.23 -20.96
C ILE A 58 -2.24 -3.98 -19.90
N SER A 59 -2.87 -5.11 -20.27
CA SER A 59 -3.62 -5.95 -19.33
C SER A 59 -2.72 -6.49 -18.21
N GLN A 60 -1.58 -7.08 -18.57
CA GLN A 60 -0.60 -7.62 -17.59
C GLN A 60 -0.04 -6.52 -16.68
N THR A 61 0.22 -5.34 -17.23
CA THR A 61 0.69 -4.19 -16.43
C THR A 61 -0.40 -3.70 -15.47
N ALA A 62 -1.66 -3.66 -15.92
CA ALA A 62 -2.79 -3.28 -15.06
C ALA A 62 -3.01 -4.29 -13.92
N GLU A 63 -2.86 -5.59 -14.18
CA GLU A 63 -2.89 -6.64 -13.15
C GLU A 63 -1.76 -6.43 -12.13
N ALA A 64 -0.51 -6.30 -12.60
CA ALA A 64 0.64 -6.07 -11.73
C ALA A 64 0.50 -4.79 -10.88
N MET A 65 -0.06 -3.72 -11.45
CA MET A 65 -0.35 -2.48 -10.72
C MET A 65 -1.43 -2.67 -9.65
N THR A 66 -2.43 -3.51 -9.92
CA THR A 66 -3.49 -3.87 -8.95
C THR A 66 -2.91 -4.67 -7.80
N ASP A 67 -2.05 -5.65 -8.09
CA ASP A 67 -1.40 -6.48 -7.06
C ASP A 67 -0.52 -5.63 -6.14
N VAL A 68 0.28 -4.73 -6.71
CA VAL A 68 1.11 -3.79 -5.96
C VAL A 68 0.25 -2.84 -5.12
N ALA A 69 -0.88 -2.36 -5.66
CA ALA A 69 -1.81 -1.52 -4.92
C ALA A 69 -2.42 -2.25 -3.71
N SER A 70 -2.78 -3.52 -3.86
CA SER A 70 -3.25 -4.37 -2.75
C SER A 70 -2.16 -4.53 -1.71
N ALA A 71 -0.95 -4.90 -2.13
CA ALA A 71 0.18 -5.10 -1.23
C ALA A 71 0.51 -3.85 -0.40
N PHE A 72 0.45 -2.65 -0.99
CA PHE A 72 0.63 -1.40 -0.25
C PHE A 72 -0.51 -1.12 0.75
N THR A 73 -1.74 -1.51 0.41
CA THR A 73 -2.89 -1.35 1.30
C THR A 73 -2.80 -2.29 2.49
N ASP A 74 -2.42 -3.55 2.26
CA ASP A 74 -2.22 -4.56 3.29
C ASP A 74 -1.06 -4.18 4.20
N PHE A 75 0.08 -3.78 3.62
CA PHE A 75 1.22 -3.28 4.39
C PHE A 75 0.85 -2.07 5.25
N GLY A 76 0.08 -1.11 4.73
CA GLY A 76 -0.41 0.01 5.53
C GLY A 76 -1.28 -0.44 6.70
N THR A 77 -2.14 -1.45 6.48
CA THR A 77 -2.99 -2.02 7.54
C THR A 77 -2.16 -2.66 8.65
N ASP A 78 -1.15 -3.45 8.28
CA ASP A 78 -0.27 -4.14 9.22
C ASP A 78 0.59 -3.15 10.02
N VAL A 79 1.13 -2.12 9.35
CA VAL A 79 1.90 -1.05 10.00
C VAL A 79 1.04 -0.30 11.01
N LYS A 80 -0.22 -0.02 10.68
CA LYS A 80 -1.16 0.61 11.61
C LYS A 80 -1.45 -0.30 12.80
N ALA A 81 -1.68 -1.59 12.56
CA ALA A 81 -1.92 -2.57 13.61
C ALA A 81 -0.73 -2.68 14.57
N ALA A 82 0.51 -2.67 14.03
CA ALA A 82 1.72 -2.65 14.84
C ALA A 82 1.80 -1.41 15.74
N GLY A 83 1.50 -0.22 15.20
CA GLY A 83 1.45 1.02 16.00
C GLY A 83 0.45 0.93 17.15
N GLN A 84 -0.77 0.44 16.90
CA GLN A 84 -1.79 0.25 17.93
C GLN A 84 -1.38 -0.77 19.00
N HIS A 85 -0.65 -1.82 18.60
CA HIS A 85 -0.10 -2.79 19.54
C HIS A 85 0.95 -2.16 20.47
N TYR A 86 1.83 -1.32 19.93
CA TYR A 86 2.82 -0.60 20.75
C TYR A 86 2.15 0.31 21.78
N GLU A 87 1.16 1.12 21.37
CA GLU A 87 0.42 2.00 22.28
C GLU A 87 -0.26 1.21 23.40
N LYS A 88 -0.93 0.11 23.05
CA LYS A 88 -1.62 -0.74 24.02
C LYS A 88 -0.67 -1.31 25.06
N ILE A 89 0.49 -1.83 24.63
CA ILE A 89 1.49 -2.38 25.55
C ILE A 89 2.06 -1.27 26.45
N GLU A 90 2.31 -0.09 25.90
CA GLU A 90 2.81 1.05 26.69
C GLU A 90 1.79 1.48 27.77
N ASP A 91 0.50 1.51 27.44
CA ASP A 91 -0.57 1.83 28.38
C ASP A 91 -0.72 0.76 29.48
N GLU A 92 -0.62 -0.53 29.13
CA GLU A 92 -0.62 -1.63 30.09
C GLU A 92 0.57 -1.53 31.07
N ILE A 93 1.77 -1.22 30.56
CA ILE A 93 2.96 -1.00 31.40
C ILE A 93 2.76 0.21 32.33
N LYS A 94 2.24 1.33 31.82
CA LYS A 94 1.96 2.53 32.64
C LYS A 94 0.95 2.23 33.76
N GLN A 95 -0.10 1.46 33.48
CA GLN A 95 -1.07 1.05 34.49
C GLN A 95 -0.45 0.16 35.56
N LEU A 96 0.36 -0.83 35.16
CA LEU A 96 1.05 -1.72 36.10
C LEU A 96 2.02 -0.95 37.01
N LEU A 97 2.80 -0.02 36.44
CA LEU A 97 3.71 0.83 37.21
C LEU A 97 2.94 1.71 38.20
N LYS A 98 1.80 2.25 37.79
CA LYS A 98 0.94 3.07 38.67
C LYS A 98 0.35 2.24 39.81
N SER A 99 -0.10 1.01 39.57
CA SER A 99 -0.60 0.15 40.65
C SER A 99 0.48 -0.20 41.67
N LEU A 100 1.69 -0.52 41.20
CA LEU A 100 2.83 -0.84 42.07
C LEU A 100 3.26 0.37 42.93
N HIS A 101 3.17 1.60 42.40
CA HIS A 101 3.52 2.81 43.12
C HIS A 101 2.47 3.28 44.14
N THR A 102 1.30 2.63 44.18
CA THR A 102 0.21 2.96 45.13
C THR A 102 0.17 2.00 46.32
N GLU A 103 1.03 0.96 46.33
CA GLU A 103 1.13 -0.05 47.41
C GLU A 103 2.26 0.23 48.44
N GLU A 104 2.97 1.37 48.32
CA GLU A 104 3.84 1.95 49.38
C GLU A 104 3.13 3.08 50.14
#